data_AF-A0A957RNH9-F1
#
_entry.id   AF-A0A957RNH9-F1
#
_cell.length_a   1.000
_cell.length_b   1.000
_cell.length_c   1.000
_cell.angle_alpha   90.00
_cell.angle_beta   90.00
_cell.angle_gamma   90.00
#
_symmetry.space_group_name_H-M   'P 1'
#
loop_
_entity.id
_entity.type
_entity.pdbx_description
1 polymer ?
#
loop_
_entity_poly.entity_id
_entity_poly.type
_entity_poly.pdbx_seq_one_letter_code
_entity_poly.pdbx_strand_id
1 'polypeptide(L)' 'PAEHGALVCLRSTDAPALVHALEAENIVTSHRAGNLRVSPHAYNEEEDIARLFAALEKCETLLGRIR' A
#
# COMPACT_ATOMS: atom_id res chain seq x y z
N PRO A 1 23.81 6.46 -1.03
CA PRO A 1 23.08 5.22 -1.41
C PRO A 1 22.82 4.23 -0.26
N ALA A 2 23.01 4.63 1.01
CA ALA A 2 22.77 3.76 2.17
C ALA A 2 21.31 3.81 2.69
N GLU A 3 20.49 4.74 2.19
CA GLU A 3 19.12 4.94 2.64
C GLU A 3 18.17 4.59 1.50
N HIS A 4 17.24 3.68 1.78
CA HIS A 4 16.13 3.39 0.89
C HIS A 4 15.25 4.64 0.77
N GLY A 5 14.80 4.97 -0.44
CA GLY A 5 13.78 6.01 -0.61
C GLY A 5 12.47 5.63 0.10
N ALA A 6 11.59 6.60 0.31
CA ALA A 6 10.32 6.40 1.04
C ALA A 6 9.32 5.43 0.38
N LEU A 7 9.67 4.79 -0.74
CA LEU A 7 8.80 3.87 -1.44
C LEU A 7 8.92 2.45 -0.87
N VAL A 8 7.79 1.90 -0.40
CA VAL A 8 7.68 0.50 0.02
C VAL A 8 6.80 -0.29 -0.94
N CYS A 9 7.18 -1.54 -1.19
CA CYS A 9 6.42 -2.47 -2.02
C CYS A 9 5.84 -3.58 -1.13
N LEU A 10 4.51 -3.70 -1.09
CA LEU A 10 3.82 -4.77 -0.37
C LEU A 10 3.46 -5.89 -1.34
N ARG A 11 3.80 -7.12 -0.97
CA ARG A 11 3.39 -8.31 -1.71
C ARG A 11 1.88 -8.42 -1.69
N SER A 12 1.29 -8.70 -2.85
CA SER A 12 -0.14 -8.91 -2.98
C SER A 12 -0.41 -10.21 -3.73
N THR A 13 -1.56 -10.83 -3.46
CA THR A 13 -2.10 -11.94 -4.25
C THR A 13 -2.83 -11.43 -5.50
N ASP A 14 -3.34 -10.20 -5.46
CA ASP A 14 -3.98 -9.47 -6.57
C ASP A 14 -3.81 -7.95 -6.37
N ALA A 15 -2.72 -7.41 -6.90
CA ALA A 15 -2.37 -6.00 -6.69
C ALA A 15 -3.32 -5.00 -7.36
N PRO A 16 -3.82 -5.23 -8.60
CA PRO A 16 -4.87 -4.38 -9.18
C PRO A 16 -6.12 -4.30 -8.31
N ALA A 17 -6.62 -5.43 -7.79
CA ALA A 17 -7.79 -5.43 -6.90
C ALA A 17 -7.52 -4.67 -5.59
N LEU A 18 -6.31 -4.82 -5.02
CA LEU A 18 -5.93 -4.09 -3.81
C LEU A 18 -5.85 -2.58 -4.04
N VAL A 19 -5.29 -2.13 -5.17
CA VAL A 19 -5.27 -0.70 -5.53
C VAL A 19 -6.69 -0.16 -5.66
N HIS A 20 -7.59 -0.89 -6.32
CA HIS A 20 -8.99 -0.47 -6.48
C HIS A 20 -9.74 -0.40 -5.14
N ALA A 21 -9.49 -1.35 -4.22
CA ALA A 21 -10.08 -1.33 -2.89
C ALA A 21 -9.59 -0.13 -2.05
N LEU A 22 -8.29 0.22 -2.15
CA LEU A 22 -7.74 1.41 -1.48
C LEU A 22 -8.27 2.72 -2.10
N GLU A 23 -8.45 2.76 -3.42
CA GLU A 23 -9.04 3.91 -4.10
C GLU A 23 -10.48 4.19 -3.62
N ALA A 24 -11.28 3.14 -3.36
CA ALA A 24 -12.63 3.28 -2.80
C ALA A 24 -12.63 3.90 -1.38
N GLU A 25 -11.52 3.80 -0.65
CA GLU A 25 -11.30 4.43 0.66
C GLU A 25 -10.60 5.81 0.54
N ASN A 26 -10.51 6.36 -0.68
CA ASN A 26 -9.80 7.60 -1.02
C ASN A 26 -8.28 7.56 -0.77
N ILE A 27 -7.65 6.39 -0.95
CA ILE A 27 -6.21 6.18 -0.78
C ILE A 27 -5.59 5.86 -2.13
N VAL A 28 -4.96 6.86 -2.74
CA VAL A 28 -4.34 6.72 -4.07
C VAL A 28 -2.99 6.02 -3.95
N THR A 29 -2.88 4.87 -4.59
CA THR A 29 -1.65 4.07 -4.67
C THR A 29 -1.43 3.58 -6.10
N SER A 30 -0.36 2.84 -6.34
CA SER A 30 -0.12 2.18 -7.63
C SER A 30 0.35 0.75 -7.41
N HIS A 31 0.40 -0.06 -8.46
CA HIS A 31 1.03 -1.37 -8.41
C HIS A 31 2.12 -1.52 -9.48
N ARG A 32 3.10 -2.38 -9.22
CA ARG A 32 4.11 -2.78 -10.22
C ARG A 32 4.58 -4.20 -9.94
N ALA A 33 4.74 -4.99 -11.00
CA ALA A 33 5.20 -6.37 -10.92
C ALA A 33 4.44 -7.21 -9.87
N GLY A 34 3.12 -7.05 -9.81
CA GLY A 34 2.25 -7.78 -8.88
C GLY A 34 2.30 -7.34 -7.41
N ASN A 35 2.96 -6.22 -7.10
CA ASN A 35 3.05 -5.68 -5.74
C ASN A 35 2.37 -4.30 -5.67
N LEU A 36 1.75 -4.00 -4.53
CA LEU A 36 1.29 -2.66 -4.19
C LEU A 36 2.50 -1.76 -3.91
N ARG A 37 2.47 -0.53 -4.41
CA ARG A 37 3.48 0.51 -4.14
C ARG A 37 2.84 1.59 -3.28
N VAL A 38 3.43 1.80 -2.12
CA VAL A 38 3.11 2.89 -1.21
C VAL A 38 4.29 3.85 -1.24
N SER A 39 4.03 5.12 -1.49
CA SER A 39 5.06 6.17 -1.58
C SER A 39 4.58 7.37 -0.79
N PRO A 40 4.80 7.39 0.54
CA PRO A 40 4.52 8.57 1.35
C PRO A 40 5.34 9.74 0.83
N HIS A 41 4.72 10.90 0.83
CA HIS A 41 5.32 12.17 0.42
C HIS A 41 5.37 13.15 1.59
N ALA A 42 6.05 14.28 1.41
CA ALA A 42 6.24 15.28 2.46
C ALA A 42 4.94 15.93 2.97
N TYR A 43 3.81 15.69 2.31
CA TYR A 43 2.48 16.16 2.74
C TYR A 43 1.68 15.08 3.48
N ASN A 44 2.23 13.88 3.66
CA ASN A 44 1.56 12.84 4.44
C ASN A 44 1.94 12.94 5.91
N GLU A 45 0.93 12.78 6.75
CA GLU A 45 1.08 12.77 8.21
C GLU A 45 0.83 11.36 8.76
N GLU A 46 1.07 11.17 10.06
CA GLU A 46 0.89 9.87 10.73
C GLU A 46 -0.54 9.32 10.57
N GLU A 47 -1.55 10.20 10.54
CA GLU A 47 -2.94 9.84 10.33
C GLU A 47 -3.19 9.23 8.95
N ASP A 48 -2.51 9.71 7.90
CA ASP A 48 -2.63 9.12 6.56
C ASP A 48 -2.10 7.69 6.55
N ILE A 49 -1.00 7.44 7.27
CA ILE A 49 -0.41 6.12 7.43
C ILE A 49 -1.35 5.21 8.22
N ALA A 50 -1.94 5.71 9.31
CA ALA A 50 -2.92 4.96 10.08
C ALA A 50 -4.16 4.58 9.24
N ARG A 51 -4.68 5.50 8.42
CA ARG A 51 -5.78 5.19 7.48
C ARG A 51 -5.40 4.13 6.47
N LEU A 52 -4.17 4.16 5.94
CA LEU A 52 -3.65 3.12 5.05
C LEU A 52 -3.67 1.76 5.75
N PHE A 53 -3.12 1.64 6.96
CA PHE A 53 -3.12 0.36 7.68
C PHE A 53 -4.53 -0.16 7.96
N ALA A 54 -5.45 0.71 8.40
CA ALA A 54 -6.85 0.33 8.62
C ALA A 54 -7.53 -0.18 7.35
N ALA A 55 -7.23 0.41 6.18
CA ALA A 55 -7.76 -0.06 4.91
C ALA A 55 -7.11 -1.39 4.46
N LEU A 56 -5.80 -1.56 4.69
CA LEU A 56 -5.10 -2.81 4.38
C LEU A 56 -5.61 -3.99 5.22
N GLU A 57 -5.98 -3.76 6.48
CA GLU A 57 -6.61 -4.79 7.34
C GLU A 57 -7.94 -5.29 6.77
N LYS A 58 -8.78 -4.40 6.21
CA LYS A 58 -10.02 -4.80 5.53
C LYS A 58 -9.77 -5.63 4.27
N CYS A 59 -8.58 -5.53 3.69
CA CYS A 59 -8.17 -6.20 2.46
C CYS A 59 -7.12 -7.30 2.70
N GLU A 60 -7.04 -7.86 3.91
CA GLU A 60 -5.99 -8.82 4.28
C GLU A 60 -5.87 -10.03 3.33
N THR A 61 -6.98 -10.44 2.70
CA THR A 61 -7.04 -11.57 1.75
C THR A 61 -6.29 -11.28 0.45
N LEU A 62 -6.09 -9.99 0.14
CA LEU A 62 -5.34 -9.52 -1.03
C LEU A 62 -3.84 -9.34 -0.71
N LEU A 63 -3.41 -9.51 0.54
CA LEU A 63 -2.02 -9.39 0.95
C LEU A 63 -1.27 -10.73 0.84
N GLY A 64 -0.03 -10.66 0.36
CA GLY A 64 0.85 -11.81 0.33
C GLY A 64 1.38 -12.14 1.72
N ARG A 65 1.27 -13.40 2.14
CA ARG A 65 1.81 -13.86 3.42
C ARG A 65 3.32 -14.03 3.38
N ILE A 66 3.99 -13.68 4.48
CA ILE A 66 5.39 -13.99 4.72
C ILE A 66 5.46 -15.50 5.02
N ARG A 67 6.34 -16.22 4.31
CA ARG A 67 6.67 -17.62 4.61
C ARG A 67 7.85 -17.70 5.55
#